data_AF-A0A537JYY2-F1
#
_entry.id   AF-A0A537JYY2-F1
#
_cell.length_a   1.000
_cell.length_b   1.000
_cell.length_c   1.000
_cell.angle_alpha   90.00
_cell.angle_beta   90.00
_cell.angle_gamma   90.00
#
_symmetry.space_group_name_H-M   'P 1'
#
loop_
_entity.id
_entity.type
_entity.pdbx_description
1 polymer ?
#
loop_
_entity_poly.entity_id
_entity_poly.type
_entity_poly.pdbx_seq_one_letter_code
_entity_poly.pdbx_strand_id
1 'polypeptide(L)'
;MDVSAPVTDFQGFAINGNSTSQDTRYRQMIIFDNYDNTNNILQYTGTDQLPISIIWDYSNLYPIAQVKKAAQADVAYSSFEADGKGNWTFSGAATADATSPTGGNCYNLSNGNITKSISSSTTYVVSYWRKSATPLTIVGTQSGYPIQGKTIDGWTYFEHKVTGQTTITISGTGFIDELRLCPFNAQMTTYTYAPQVGMTSSCDANNRITYYFYDELLRLKWIKDQDKNMIKTFKYHYVSQPGN
;
A
#
# COMPACT_ATOMS: atom_id res chain seq x y z
N MET A 1 -19.62 7.77 -21.76
CA MET A 1 -20.16 7.24 -23.03
C MET A 1 -20.93 8.39 -23.64
N ASP A 2 -20.29 9.17 -24.50
CA ASP A 2 -20.94 10.32 -25.14
C ASP A 2 -21.46 9.87 -26.50
N VAL A 3 -22.65 9.29 -26.50
CA VAL A 3 -23.43 9.10 -27.72
C VAL A 3 -24.46 10.21 -27.78
N SER A 4 -24.38 11.05 -28.81
CA SER A 4 -25.26 12.20 -29.01
C SER A 4 -26.69 11.83 -29.43
N ALA A 5 -26.95 10.55 -29.68
CA ALA A 5 -28.25 9.99 -30.05
C ALA A 5 -28.31 8.49 -29.67
N PRO A 6 -29.52 7.88 -29.61
CA PRO A 6 -29.69 6.45 -29.37
C PRO A 6 -28.97 5.60 -30.42
N VAL A 7 -28.26 4.56 -29.97
CA VAL A 7 -27.58 3.61 -30.84
C VAL A 7 -28.59 2.59 -31.36
N THR A 8 -28.76 2.52 -32.68
CA THR A 8 -29.71 1.59 -33.34
C THR A 8 -29.03 0.45 -34.10
N ASP A 9 -27.71 0.44 -34.17
CA ASP A 9 -26.87 -0.43 -35.00
C ASP A 9 -25.76 -1.14 -34.20
N PHE A 10 -25.97 -1.33 -32.89
CA PHE A 10 -24.96 -1.91 -32.00
C PHE A 10 -24.59 -3.34 -32.42
N GLN A 11 -23.29 -3.60 -32.60
CA GLN A 11 -22.77 -4.95 -32.78
C GLN A 11 -22.08 -5.44 -31.52
N GLY A 12 -22.74 -6.34 -30.78
CA GLY A 12 -22.14 -6.99 -29.63
C GLY A 12 -20.87 -7.75 -29.99
N PHE A 13 -19.96 -7.87 -29.03
CA PHE A 13 -18.77 -8.71 -29.18
C PHE A 13 -19.17 -10.17 -29.45
N ALA A 14 -18.59 -10.75 -30.51
CA ALA A 14 -18.78 -12.15 -30.87
C ALA A 14 -17.46 -12.79 -31.31
N ILE A 15 -17.35 -14.11 -31.09
CA ILE A 15 -16.23 -14.93 -31.53
C ILE A 15 -16.77 -15.89 -32.60
N ASN A 16 -16.16 -15.89 -33.78
CA ASN A 16 -16.49 -16.79 -34.88
C ASN A 16 -15.23 -17.56 -35.29
N GLY A 17 -15.08 -18.79 -34.81
CA GLY A 17 -13.84 -19.56 -34.94
C GLY A 17 -12.67 -18.83 -34.26
N ASN A 18 -11.62 -18.50 -35.02
CA ASN A 18 -10.45 -17.78 -34.54
C ASN A 18 -10.53 -16.26 -34.76
N SER A 19 -11.68 -15.72 -35.18
CA SER A 19 -11.88 -14.29 -35.41
C SER A 19 -12.81 -13.68 -34.37
N THR A 20 -12.52 -12.44 -33.97
CA THR A 20 -13.40 -11.63 -33.14
C THR A 20 -14.08 -10.55 -33.99
N SER A 21 -15.34 -10.25 -33.70
CA SER A 21 -16.10 -9.15 -34.30
C SER A 21 -16.74 -8.32 -33.19
N GLN A 22 -16.60 -7.00 -33.25
CA GLN A 22 -17.18 -6.09 -32.26
C GLN A 22 -17.45 -4.73 -32.87
N ASP A 23 -18.35 -3.97 -32.26
CA ASP A 23 -18.61 -2.59 -32.63
C ASP A 23 -17.33 -1.73 -32.57
N THR A 24 -17.12 -0.85 -33.55
CA THR A 24 -15.98 0.09 -33.54
C THR A 24 -16.04 1.09 -32.38
N ARG A 25 -17.21 1.23 -31.73
CA ARG A 25 -17.42 2.08 -30.55
C ARG A 25 -16.97 1.42 -29.25
N TYR A 26 -16.55 0.15 -29.24
CA TYR A 26 -15.92 -0.43 -28.06
C TYR A 26 -14.67 0.39 -27.69
N ARG A 27 -14.57 0.75 -26.41
CA ARG A 27 -13.42 1.45 -25.85
C ARG A 27 -12.84 0.60 -24.75
N GLN A 28 -11.54 0.37 -24.80
CA GLN A 28 -10.83 -0.27 -23.70
C GLN A 28 -10.92 0.64 -22.48
N MET A 29 -11.60 0.17 -21.44
CA MET A 29 -11.78 0.93 -20.20
C MET A 29 -10.67 0.65 -19.17
N ILE A 30 -10.09 -0.55 -19.25
CA ILE A 30 -9.07 -1.04 -18.33
C ILE A 30 -8.19 -2.07 -19.05
N ILE A 31 -6.90 -2.06 -18.73
CA ILE A 31 -5.96 -3.13 -19.03
C ILE A 31 -5.50 -3.69 -17.70
N PHE A 32 -5.55 -5.01 -17.52
CA PHE A 32 -4.86 -5.67 -16.42
C PHE A 32 -3.48 -6.05 -16.91
N ASP A 33 -2.49 -5.25 -16.53
CA ASP A 33 -1.16 -5.30 -17.13
C ASP A 33 -0.37 -6.51 -16.64
N ASN A 34 -0.44 -6.79 -15.34
CA ASN A 34 0.38 -7.82 -14.68
C ASN A 34 -0.40 -8.53 -13.57
N TYR A 35 -0.07 -9.80 -13.37
CA TYR A 35 -0.59 -10.66 -12.31
C TYR A 35 0.54 -11.39 -11.60
N ASP A 36 0.29 -11.85 -10.38
CA ASP A 36 1.16 -12.81 -9.71
C ASP A 36 0.82 -14.26 -10.12
N ASN A 37 1.59 -15.22 -9.61
CA ASN A 37 1.41 -16.65 -9.92
C ASN A 37 0.10 -17.24 -9.34
N THR A 38 -0.61 -16.49 -8.50
CA THR A 38 -1.91 -16.84 -7.93
C THR A 38 -3.06 -16.10 -8.61
N ASN A 39 -2.79 -15.41 -9.72
CA ASN A 39 -3.72 -14.58 -10.50
C ASN A 39 -4.26 -13.34 -9.76
N ASN A 40 -3.58 -12.88 -8.72
CA ASN A 40 -3.88 -11.56 -8.17
C ASN A 40 -3.36 -10.48 -9.12
N ILE A 41 -4.13 -9.41 -9.30
CA ILE A 41 -3.72 -8.26 -10.11
C ILE A 41 -2.60 -7.53 -9.38
N LEU A 42 -1.45 -7.39 -10.04
CA LEU A 42 -0.33 -6.57 -9.57
C LEU A 42 -0.38 -5.16 -10.13
N GLN A 43 -0.88 -5.00 -11.36
CA GLN A 43 -0.99 -3.70 -12.00
C GLN A 43 -2.15 -3.67 -12.99
N TYR A 44 -2.86 -2.55 -13.05
CA TYR A 44 -3.81 -2.26 -14.11
C TYR A 44 -3.75 -0.80 -14.52
N THR A 45 -4.12 -0.51 -15.77
CA THR A 45 -4.11 0.83 -16.35
C THR A 45 -5.51 1.19 -16.85
N GLY A 46 -6.03 2.30 -16.36
CA GLY A 46 -7.34 2.82 -16.74
C GLY A 46 -7.30 3.67 -18.02
N THR A 47 -8.42 4.34 -18.32
CA THR A 47 -8.53 5.23 -19.48
C THR A 47 -7.62 6.45 -19.41
N ASP A 48 -7.16 6.85 -18.22
CA ASP A 48 -6.23 7.95 -17.98
C ASP A 48 -4.77 7.61 -18.32
N GLN A 49 -4.48 6.36 -18.71
CA GLN A 49 -3.14 5.84 -19.02
C GLN A 49 -2.15 5.95 -17.84
N LEU A 50 -2.66 6.07 -16.60
CA LEU A 50 -1.84 6.09 -15.40
C LEU A 50 -1.98 4.75 -14.67
N PRO A 51 -0.88 4.02 -14.45
CA PRO A 51 -0.94 2.71 -13.82
C PRO A 51 -1.35 2.82 -12.36
N ILE A 52 -2.11 1.83 -11.91
CA ILE A 52 -2.39 1.54 -10.50
C ILE A 52 -1.72 0.22 -10.16
N SER A 53 -0.85 0.26 -9.17
CA SER A 53 -0.07 -0.89 -8.69
C SER A 53 -0.62 -1.40 -7.36
N ILE A 54 -0.53 -2.72 -7.14
CA ILE A 54 -0.96 -3.38 -5.92
C ILE A 54 0.19 -4.27 -5.42
N ILE A 55 0.48 -4.19 -4.12
CA ILE A 55 1.42 -5.08 -3.45
C ILE A 55 0.61 -6.01 -2.58
N TRP A 56 0.81 -7.32 -2.75
CA TRP A 56 0.16 -8.37 -1.99
C TRP A 56 1.14 -9.01 -1.00
N ASP A 57 0.61 -9.45 0.13
CA ASP A 57 1.37 -10.15 1.17
C ASP A 57 0.42 -11.05 1.97
N TYR A 58 0.88 -11.55 3.12
CA TYR A 58 0.21 -12.60 3.90
C TYR A 58 -0.02 -13.82 3.02
N SER A 59 1.07 -14.34 2.46
CA SER A 59 1.08 -15.45 1.50
C SER A 59 0.19 -15.17 0.28
N ASN A 60 0.24 -13.93 -0.24
CA ASN A 60 -0.53 -13.39 -1.36
C ASN A 60 -2.06 -13.36 -1.15
N LEU A 61 -2.54 -13.35 0.09
CA LEU A 61 -3.98 -13.32 0.40
C LEU A 61 -4.56 -11.92 0.51
N TYR A 62 -3.76 -10.93 0.94
CA TYR A 62 -4.26 -9.58 1.19
C TYR A 62 -3.42 -8.51 0.48
N PRO A 63 -4.05 -7.47 -0.09
CA PRO A 63 -3.34 -6.33 -0.64
C PRO A 63 -2.84 -5.46 0.52
N ILE A 64 -1.53 -5.24 0.59
CA ILE A 64 -0.90 -4.43 1.63
C ILE A 64 -0.59 -3.00 1.16
N ALA A 65 -0.57 -2.76 -0.14
CA ALA A 65 -0.50 -1.41 -0.70
C ALA A 65 -1.29 -1.28 -2.01
N GLN A 66 -1.91 -0.12 -2.22
CA GLN A 66 -2.38 0.36 -3.52
C GLN A 66 -1.64 1.66 -3.83
N VAL A 67 -1.06 1.75 -5.03
CA VAL A 67 -0.32 2.93 -5.48
C VAL A 67 -0.87 3.43 -6.79
N LYS A 68 -1.50 4.62 -6.77
CA LYS A 68 -2.01 5.28 -7.97
C LYS A 68 -0.91 6.09 -8.65
N LYS A 69 -0.90 6.10 -9.99
CA LYS A 69 0.07 6.79 -10.85
C LYS A 69 1.50 6.26 -10.71
N ALA A 70 1.64 4.95 -10.52
CA ALA A 70 2.93 4.31 -10.39
C ALA A 70 2.89 2.90 -10.97
N ALA A 71 3.94 2.51 -11.68
CA ALA A 71 4.13 1.14 -12.17
C ALA A 71 4.70 0.24 -11.07
N GLN A 72 4.50 -1.07 -11.20
CA GLN A 72 4.89 -2.04 -10.15
C GLN A 72 6.40 -2.01 -9.87
N ALA A 73 7.22 -1.73 -10.90
CA ALA A 73 8.67 -1.62 -10.76
C ALA A 73 9.12 -0.42 -9.91
N ASP A 74 8.27 0.60 -9.75
CA ASP A 74 8.57 1.88 -9.11
C ASP A 74 8.04 1.99 -7.67
N VAL A 75 7.46 0.91 -7.15
CA VAL A 75 6.82 0.91 -5.83
C VAL A 75 7.38 -0.18 -4.92
N ALA A 76 7.46 0.15 -3.63
CA ALA A 76 7.75 -0.82 -2.59
C ALA A 76 7.10 -0.37 -1.27
N TYR A 77 6.71 -1.33 -0.45
CA TYR A 77 6.10 -1.07 0.85
C TYR A 77 6.32 -2.24 1.81
N SER A 78 6.59 -1.98 3.08
CA SER A 78 6.49 -3.00 4.12
C SER A 78 6.16 -2.35 5.47
N SER A 79 5.20 -2.94 6.18
CA SER A 79 4.98 -2.77 7.63
C SER A 79 5.60 -3.90 8.45
N PHE A 80 6.36 -4.80 7.81
CA PHE A 80 7.05 -5.91 8.46
C PHE A 80 6.14 -6.92 9.22
N GLU A 81 4.84 -6.96 8.90
CA GLU A 81 3.85 -7.82 9.56
C GLU A 81 3.73 -9.24 8.99
N ALA A 82 4.21 -9.43 7.77
CA ALA A 82 3.93 -10.62 6.97
C ALA A 82 5.21 -11.24 6.38
N ASP A 83 5.03 -12.32 5.63
CA ASP A 83 6.12 -13.12 5.05
C ASP A 83 6.84 -12.44 3.89
N GLY A 84 6.16 -11.57 3.17
CA GLY A 84 6.69 -10.82 2.05
C GLY A 84 7.57 -9.65 2.44
N LYS A 85 8.27 -9.13 1.43
CA LYS A 85 9.16 -7.96 1.54
C LYS A 85 8.59 -6.74 0.82
N GLY A 86 7.37 -6.86 0.28
CA GLY A 86 6.67 -5.87 -0.53
C GLY A 86 7.58 -5.07 -1.49
N ASN A 87 8.19 -5.81 -2.41
CA ASN A 87 9.15 -5.36 -3.42
C ASN A 87 10.50 -4.84 -2.90
N TRP A 88 10.72 -4.72 -1.59
CA TRP A 88 12.04 -4.47 -1.02
C TRP A 88 12.92 -5.74 -1.04
N THR A 89 14.23 -5.54 -1.00
CA THR A 89 15.23 -6.59 -0.82
C THR A 89 15.99 -6.36 0.47
N PHE A 90 15.82 -7.26 1.44
CA PHE A 90 16.52 -7.25 2.73
C PHE A 90 16.58 -8.65 3.34
N SER A 91 17.35 -8.80 4.41
CA SER A 91 17.47 -10.02 5.22
C SER A 91 17.12 -9.75 6.68
N GLY A 92 17.00 -10.80 7.48
CA GLY A 92 16.64 -10.69 8.90
C GLY A 92 15.13 -10.69 9.12
N ALA A 93 14.75 -10.98 10.36
CA ALA A 93 13.35 -11.04 10.78
C ALA A 93 12.89 -9.69 11.35
N ALA A 94 11.58 -9.47 11.29
CA ALA A 94 10.93 -8.40 12.01
C ALA A 94 11.04 -8.63 13.54
N THR A 95 10.93 -7.55 14.30
CA THR A 95 10.93 -7.54 15.76
C THR A 95 9.59 -7.04 16.25
N ALA A 96 8.96 -7.77 17.17
CA ALA A 96 7.71 -7.33 17.78
C ALA A 96 7.91 -6.08 18.63
N ASP A 97 7.07 -5.08 18.42
CA ASP A 97 6.97 -3.87 19.21
C ASP A 97 5.53 -3.36 19.16
N ALA A 98 4.81 -3.47 20.28
CA ALA A 98 3.41 -3.07 20.37
C ALA A 98 3.18 -1.55 20.23
N THR A 99 4.25 -0.75 20.24
CA THR A 99 4.21 0.70 19.99
C THR A 99 4.43 1.04 18.52
N SER A 100 4.62 0.05 17.64
CA SER A 100 4.81 0.27 16.20
C SER A 100 3.63 1.07 15.63
N PRO A 101 3.87 2.05 14.75
CA PRO A 101 2.84 2.89 14.16
C PRO A 101 1.75 2.10 13.44
N THR A 102 2.09 0.96 12.85
CA THR A 102 1.10 0.02 12.29
C THR A 102 1.38 -1.40 12.77
N GLY A 103 0.35 -2.24 12.72
CA GLY A 103 0.46 -3.63 13.16
C GLY A 103 1.06 -3.78 14.57
N GLY A 104 2.08 -4.62 14.70
CA GLY A 104 2.81 -4.87 15.94
C GLY A 104 4.26 -5.29 15.75
N ASN A 105 4.80 -5.19 14.53
CA ASN A 105 6.16 -5.56 14.18
C ASN A 105 6.89 -4.37 13.53
N CYS A 106 8.22 -4.40 13.59
CA CYS A 106 9.09 -3.41 13.00
C CYS A 106 10.40 -4.04 12.57
N TYR A 107 11.23 -3.32 11.80
CA TYR A 107 12.53 -3.81 11.36
C TYR A 107 13.68 -3.11 12.08
N ASN A 108 14.61 -3.89 12.63
CA ASN A 108 15.86 -3.36 13.18
C ASN A 108 16.91 -3.24 12.09
N LEU A 109 17.31 -2.03 11.73
CA LEU A 109 18.30 -1.79 10.66
C LEU A 109 19.69 -2.38 10.98
N SER A 110 19.97 -2.72 12.23
CA SER A 110 21.18 -3.48 12.58
C SER A 110 21.20 -4.90 11.97
N ASN A 111 20.06 -5.42 11.50
CA ASN A 111 19.95 -6.73 10.84
C ASN A 111 20.39 -6.70 9.36
N GLY A 112 20.58 -5.51 8.79
CA GLY A 112 21.01 -5.34 7.41
C GLY A 112 20.35 -4.18 6.69
N ASN A 113 20.87 -3.89 5.50
CA ASN A 113 20.33 -2.84 4.65
C ASN A 113 19.08 -3.33 3.91
N ILE A 114 18.15 -2.42 3.67
CA ILE A 114 16.99 -2.62 2.80
C ILE A 114 17.24 -1.90 1.48
N THR A 115 17.01 -2.58 0.35
CA THR A 115 17.31 -2.02 -0.97
C THR A 115 16.18 -2.20 -1.98
N LYS A 116 16.12 -1.29 -2.96
CA LYS A 116 15.24 -1.41 -4.13
C LYS A 116 15.91 -0.78 -5.35
N SER A 117 16.01 -1.55 -6.44
CA SER A 117 16.40 -1.01 -7.75
C SER A 117 15.30 -0.12 -8.31
N ILE A 118 15.67 1.06 -8.81
CA ILE A 118 14.78 2.12 -9.30
C ILE A 118 15.36 2.78 -10.57
N SER A 119 14.55 3.57 -11.26
CA SER A 119 15.02 4.40 -12.37
C SER A 119 15.69 5.68 -11.86
N SER A 120 16.90 5.99 -12.34
CA SER A 120 17.59 7.22 -11.95
C SER A 120 16.94 8.51 -12.46
N SER A 121 16.10 8.43 -13.50
CA SER A 121 15.40 9.57 -14.08
C SER A 121 14.14 9.98 -13.29
N THR A 122 13.64 9.09 -12.43
CA THR A 122 12.41 9.32 -11.68
C THR A 122 12.76 9.97 -10.33
N THR A 123 11.91 10.88 -9.89
CA THR A 123 11.97 11.38 -8.51
C THR A 123 11.01 10.57 -7.66
N TYR A 124 11.52 9.97 -6.59
CA TYR A 124 10.77 9.14 -5.66
C TYR A 124 10.60 9.84 -4.32
N VAL A 125 9.54 9.44 -3.62
CA VAL A 125 9.35 9.66 -2.19
C VAL A 125 9.67 8.37 -1.47
N VAL A 126 10.55 8.46 -0.47
CA VAL A 126 10.81 7.38 0.49
C VAL A 126 10.38 7.86 1.85
N SER A 127 9.46 7.17 2.50
CA SER A 127 9.01 7.53 3.83
C SER A 127 9.01 6.35 4.77
N TYR A 128 9.16 6.63 6.06
CA TYR A 128 9.16 5.63 7.11
C TYR A 128 8.86 6.28 8.45
N TRP A 129 8.40 5.48 9.39
CA TRP A 129 8.46 5.82 10.79
C TRP A 129 9.72 5.22 11.41
N ARG A 130 10.38 5.96 12.29
CA ARG A 130 11.56 5.48 13.02
C ARG A 130 11.39 5.71 14.51
N LYS A 131 11.81 4.76 15.34
CA LYS A 131 11.85 4.92 16.80
C LYS A 131 13.03 5.79 17.25
N SER A 132 13.03 7.03 16.80
CA SER A 132 14.06 8.05 17.01
C SER A 132 13.53 9.41 16.57
N ALA A 133 14.11 10.49 17.09
CA ALA A 133 13.88 11.85 16.60
C ALA A 133 14.85 12.26 15.47
N THR A 134 15.81 11.41 15.11
CA THR A 134 16.79 11.69 14.07
C THR A 134 16.45 10.91 12.79
N PRO A 135 16.44 11.54 11.60
CA PRO A 135 16.22 10.82 10.35
C PRO A 135 17.38 9.89 10.00
N LEU A 136 17.12 8.94 9.09
CA LEU A 136 18.16 8.22 8.36
C LEU A 136 18.79 9.12 7.30
N THR A 137 20.00 8.77 6.86
CA THR A 137 20.63 9.40 5.68
C THR A 137 20.40 8.50 4.48
N ILE A 138 19.68 8.99 3.47
CA ILE A 138 19.44 8.27 2.21
C ILE A 138 20.15 9.03 1.09
N VAL A 139 21.05 8.34 0.37
CA VAL A 139 21.82 8.94 -0.74
C VAL A 139 20.87 9.43 -1.82
N GLY A 140 21.16 10.61 -2.37
CA GLY A 140 20.33 11.27 -3.39
C GLY A 140 19.13 12.04 -2.84
N THR A 141 18.99 12.16 -1.52
CA THR A 141 18.00 13.06 -0.89
C THR A 141 18.23 14.50 -1.36
N GLN A 142 17.18 15.14 -1.87
CA GLN A 142 17.21 16.52 -2.35
C GLN A 142 17.27 17.53 -1.20
N SER A 143 17.76 18.74 -1.49
CA SER A 143 17.77 19.84 -0.52
C SER A 143 16.35 20.15 -0.02
N GLY A 144 16.22 20.46 1.27
CA GLY A 144 14.93 20.60 1.96
C GLY A 144 14.33 19.30 2.47
N TYR A 145 14.99 18.16 2.23
CA TYR A 145 14.60 16.85 2.75
C TYR A 145 15.75 16.24 3.61
N PRO A 146 15.45 15.29 4.52
CA PRO A 146 14.11 14.81 4.85
C PRO A 146 13.27 15.85 5.59
N ILE A 147 11.97 15.82 5.33
CA ILE A 147 11.01 16.51 6.19
C ILE A 147 10.62 15.57 7.34
N GLN A 148 10.37 16.17 8.49
CA GLN A 148 9.89 15.48 9.67
C GLN A 148 8.39 15.72 9.81
N GLY A 149 7.65 14.66 10.10
CA GLY A 149 6.23 14.74 10.44
C GLY A 149 5.99 14.50 11.92
N LYS A 150 4.90 13.79 12.20
CA LYS A 150 4.40 13.56 13.55
C LYS A 150 5.29 12.58 14.32
N THR A 151 5.32 12.75 15.64
CA THR A 151 5.86 11.77 16.58
C THR A 151 4.74 11.20 17.45
N ILE A 152 4.66 9.88 17.56
CA ILE A 152 3.69 9.13 18.39
C ILE A 152 4.44 7.99 19.07
N ASP A 153 4.34 7.85 20.39
CA ASP A 153 4.96 6.75 21.15
C ASP A 153 6.47 6.53 20.88
N GLY A 154 7.20 7.63 20.63
CA GLY A 154 8.63 7.63 20.31
C GLY A 154 8.97 7.31 18.86
N TRP A 155 7.98 7.01 18.02
CA TRP A 155 8.11 6.86 16.58
C TRP A 155 7.89 8.19 15.88
N THR A 156 8.83 8.59 15.03
CA THR A 156 8.76 9.83 14.26
C THR A 156 8.71 9.52 12.77
N TYR A 157 7.77 10.15 12.06
CA TYR A 157 7.69 10.07 10.60
C TYR A 157 8.77 10.92 9.94
N PHE A 158 9.42 10.35 8.93
CA PHE A 158 10.31 11.06 8.02
C PHE A 158 9.98 10.74 6.57
N GLU A 159 10.15 11.75 5.72
CA GLU A 159 9.95 11.62 4.28
C GLU A 159 11.15 12.23 3.57
N HIS A 160 11.69 11.50 2.61
CA HIS A 160 12.77 11.91 1.72
C HIS A 160 12.25 12.03 0.30
N LYS A 161 12.76 13.01 -0.43
CA LYS A 161 12.61 13.09 -1.89
C LYS A 161 13.95 12.78 -2.54
N VAL A 162 14.00 11.71 -3.34
CA VAL A 162 15.25 11.14 -3.86
C VAL A 162 15.21 11.09 -5.38
N THR A 163 16.32 11.42 -6.05
CA THR A 163 16.47 11.28 -7.50
C THR A 163 17.92 10.98 -7.89
N GLY A 164 18.16 10.59 -9.14
CA GLY A 164 19.51 10.34 -9.66
C GLY A 164 20.18 9.07 -9.14
N GLN A 165 19.44 8.19 -8.45
CA GLN A 165 19.94 6.91 -7.95
C GLN A 165 19.34 5.76 -8.75
N THR A 166 20.12 4.70 -8.99
CA THR A 166 19.62 3.44 -9.55
C THR A 166 19.16 2.45 -8.49
N THR A 167 19.50 2.73 -7.22
CA THR A 167 19.12 1.91 -6.07
C THR A 167 18.85 2.82 -4.88
N ILE A 168 17.71 2.65 -4.22
CA ILE A 168 17.48 3.18 -2.87
C ILE A 168 18.08 2.19 -1.88
N THR A 169 18.89 2.70 -0.94
CA THR A 169 19.43 1.92 0.18
C THR A 169 19.01 2.58 1.49
N ILE A 170 18.32 1.82 2.34
CA ILE A 170 17.99 2.17 3.72
C ILE A 170 18.98 1.43 4.61
N SER A 171 19.83 2.20 5.29
CA SER A 171 20.90 1.68 6.14
C SER A 171 20.99 2.48 7.43
N GLY A 172 21.58 1.89 8.46
CA GLY A 172 21.80 2.55 9.74
C GLY A 172 21.52 1.59 10.89
N THR A 173 21.01 2.14 11.99
CA THR A 173 20.66 1.38 13.19
C THR A 173 19.30 1.83 13.74
N GLY A 174 18.72 1.01 14.60
CA GLY A 174 17.43 1.27 15.24
C GLY A 174 16.25 0.78 14.43
N PHE A 175 15.06 0.96 14.99
CA PHE A 175 13.83 0.37 14.48
C PHE A 175 13.10 1.31 13.51
N ILE A 176 12.62 0.74 12.41
CA ILE A 176 11.75 1.39 11.44
C ILE A 176 10.47 0.58 11.19
N ASP A 177 9.40 1.27 10.80
CA ASP A 177 8.12 0.70 10.40
C ASP A 177 7.50 1.55 9.28
N GLU A 178 6.46 1.05 8.62
CA GLU A 178 5.71 1.74 7.54
C GLU A 178 6.65 2.28 6.44
N LEU A 179 7.58 1.44 5.97
CA LEU A 179 8.56 1.83 4.95
C LEU A 179 7.93 1.83 3.56
N ARG A 180 7.84 3.01 2.94
CA ARG A 180 7.21 3.26 1.64
C ARG A 180 8.20 3.78 0.62
N LEU A 181 7.97 3.42 -0.64
CA LEU A 181 8.61 4.00 -1.81
C LEU A 181 7.59 4.13 -2.94
N CYS A 182 7.44 5.32 -3.51
CA CYS A 182 6.68 5.54 -4.74
C CYS A 182 7.20 6.78 -5.49
N PRO A 183 6.86 6.97 -6.78
CA PRO A 183 7.12 8.22 -7.50
C PRO A 183 6.50 9.43 -6.79
N PHE A 184 7.12 10.60 -6.88
CA PHE A 184 6.69 11.82 -6.16
C PHE A 184 5.25 12.27 -6.48
N ASN A 185 4.74 11.97 -7.67
CA ASN A 185 3.38 12.30 -8.09
C ASN A 185 2.36 11.17 -7.84
N ALA A 186 2.81 10.06 -7.25
CA ALA A 186 1.99 8.91 -6.93
C ALA A 186 1.27 9.08 -5.59
N GLN A 187 0.23 8.28 -5.37
CA GLN A 187 -0.51 8.24 -4.11
C GLN A 187 -0.55 6.80 -3.61
N MET A 188 0.07 6.56 -2.46
CA MET A 188 0.11 5.24 -1.83
C MET A 188 -0.85 5.19 -0.64
N THR A 189 -1.72 4.18 -0.61
CA THR A 189 -2.47 3.78 0.59
C THR A 189 -1.99 2.40 1.00
N THR A 190 -1.75 2.20 2.29
CA THR A 190 -1.23 0.95 2.84
C THR A 190 -2.19 0.34 3.86
N TYR A 191 -2.01 -0.96 4.10
CA TYR A 191 -2.89 -1.76 4.95
C TYR A 191 -2.10 -2.80 5.73
N THR A 192 -2.49 -3.04 6.97
CA THR A 192 -2.06 -4.19 7.78
C THR A 192 -3.26 -5.04 8.17
N TYR A 193 -3.06 -6.34 8.41
CA TYR A 193 -4.13 -7.28 8.70
C TYR A 193 -3.80 -8.16 9.91
N ALA A 194 -4.86 -8.57 10.62
CA ALA A 194 -4.87 -9.78 11.43
C ALA A 194 -5.55 -10.87 10.58
N PRO A 195 -4.83 -11.90 10.11
CA PRO A 195 -5.40 -12.96 9.28
C PRO A 195 -6.65 -13.57 9.90
N GLN A 196 -7.67 -13.84 9.08
CA GLN A 196 -8.99 -14.37 9.49
C GLN A 196 -9.86 -13.43 10.35
N VAL A 197 -9.36 -12.24 10.67
CA VAL A 197 -10.11 -11.21 11.42
C VAL A 197 -10.43 -10.03 10.51
N GLY A 198 -9.40 -9.39 9.95
CA GLY A 198 -9.55 -8.25 9.06
C GLY A 198 -8.40 -7.25 9.15
N MET A 199 -8.59 -6.11 8.50
CA MET A 199 -7.61 -5.01 8.47
C MET A 199 -7.44 -4.42 9.87
N THR A 200 -6.21 -4.27 10.35
CA THR A 200 -5.88 -3.70 11.66
C THR A 200 -5.48 -2.23 11.59
N SER A 201 -4.88 -1.82 10.47
CA SER A 201 -4.61 -0.42 10.18
C SER A 201 -4.67 -0.14 8.69
N SER A 202 -4.96 1.11 8.36
CA SER A 202 -4.75 1.67 7.02
C SER A 202 -4.00 2.99 7.17
N CYS A 203 -3.19 3.34 6.19
CA CYS A 203 -2.50 4.62 6.21
C CYS A 203 -2.54 5.28 4.84
N ASP A 204 -3.07 6.51 4.80
CA ASP A 204 -3.40 7.22 3.55
C ASP A 204 -2.16 7.81 2.85
N ALA A 205 -2.40 8.45 1.70
CA ALA A 205 -1.36 9.10 0.89
C ALA A 205 -0.69 10.31 1.58
N ASN A 206 -1.28 10.83 2.66
CA ASN A 206 -0.70 11.90 3.49
C ASN A 206 -0.05 11.34 4.76
N ASN A 207 0.18 10.02 4.81
CA ASN A 207 0.72 9.31 5.96
C ASN A 207 -0.12 9.50 7.25
N ARG A 208 -1.45 9.51 7.11
CA ARG A 208 -2.37 9.48 8.26
C ARG A 208 -2.88 8.08 8.50
N ILE A 209 -2.63 7.57 9.70
CA ILE A 209 -2.98 6.21 10.09
C ILE A 209 -4.40 6.17 10.67
N THR A 210 -5.16 5.16 10.31
CA THR A 210 -6.45 4.79 10.88
C THR A 210 -6.36 3.37 11.42
N TYR A 211 -6.86 3.15 12.65
CA TYR A 211 -6.81 1.85 13.32
C TYR A 211 -8.20 1.22 13.41
N TYR A 212 -8.25 -0.09 13.26
CA TYR A 212 -9.47 -0.88 13.28
C TYR A 212 -9.36 -1.94 14.37
N PHE A 213 -10.32 -1.94 15.28
CA PHE A 213 -10.35 -2.85 16.42
C PHE A 213 -11.58 -3.73 16.36
N TYR A 214 -11.41 -4.99 16.75
CA TYR A 214 -12.45 -6.01 16.70
C TYR A 214 -12.88 -6.42 18.10
N ASP A 215 -14.10 -6.90 18.24
CA ASP A 215 -14.58 -7.55 19.47
C ASP A 215 -14.15 -9.02 19.54
N GLU A 216 -14.48 -9.69 20.64
CA GLU A 216 -14.15 -11.10 20.89
C GLU A 216 -14.81 -12.07 19.88
N LEU A 217 -15.80 -11.59 19.12
CA LEU A 217 -16.46 -12.32 18.05
C LEU A 217 -15.89 -11.98 16.66
N LEU A 218 -14.73 -11.31 16.62
CA LEU A 218 -14.03 -10.91 15.39
C LEU A 218 -14.81 -9.91 14.52
N ARG A 219 -15.71 -9.11 15.10
CA ARG A 219 -16.47 -8.08 14.39
C ARG A 219 -15.89 -6.70 14.67
N LEU A 220 -15.90 -5.82 13.67
CA LEU A 220 -15.37 -4.46 13.82
C LEU A 220 -16.11 -3.72 14.93
N LYS A 221 -15.39 -3.32 15.97
CA LYS A 221 -15.92 -2.66 17.17
C LYS A 221 -15.64 -1.16 17.15
N TRP A 222 -14.42 -0.76 16.80
CA TRP A 222 -13.98 0.63 16.81
C TRP A 222 -13.12 0.97 15.60
N ILE A 223 -13.25 2.21 15.14
CA ILE A 223 -12.29 2.85 14.24
C ILE A 223 -11.74 4.07 14.97
N LYS A 224 -10.41 4.20 15.00
CA LYS A 224 -9.71 5.31 15.64
C LYS A 224 -8.77 6.01 14.68
N ASP A 225 -8.56 7.31 14.88
CA ASP A 225 -7.55 8.07 14.16
C ASP A 225 -6.13 7.73 14.68
N GLN A 226 -5.11 8.32 14.04
CA GLN A 226 -3.71 8.15 14.40
C GLN A 226 -3.40 8.56 15.86
N ASP A 227 -4.17 9.50 16.42
CA ASP A 227 -4.08 9.99 17.79
C ASP A 227 -4.84 9.12 18.80
N LYS A 228 -5.38 7.98 18.33
CA LYS A 228 -6.21 7.04 19.09
C LYS A 228 -7.54 7.66 19.56
N ASN A 229 -7.96 8.78 18.98
CA ASN A 229 -9.31 9.30 19.19
C ASN A 229 -10.33 8.43 18.44
N MET A 230 -11.52 8.33 19.01
CA MET A 230 -12.59 7.51 18.43
C MET A 230 -13.21 8.21 17.21
N ILE A 231 -13.13 7.59 16.03
CA ILE A 231 -13.86 8.03 14.83
C ILE A 231 -15.24 7.38 14.78
N LYS A 232 -15.31 6.06 15.03
CA LYS A 232 -16.56 5.30 14.91
C LYS A 232 -16.63 4.15 15.91
N THR A 233 -17.81 3.91 16.46
CA THR A 233 -18.13 2.75 17.30
C THR A 233 -19.29 1.97 16.70
N PHE A 234 -19.18 0.65 16.71
CA PHE A 234 -20.22 -0.27 16.24
C PHE A 234 -20.81 -1.03 17.42
N LYS A 235 -22.13 -1.21 17.41
CA LYS A 235 -22.87 -2.04 18.37
C LYS A 235 -23.74 -3.01 17.59
N TYR A 236 -23.71 -4.27 18.01
CA TYR A 236 -24.42 -5.36 17.34
C TYR A 236 -25.49 -5.92 18.27
N HIS A 237 -26.71 -6.03 17.77
CA HIS A 237 -27.84 -6.61 18.47
C HIS A 237 -28.22 -7.93 17.81
N TYR A 238 -28.41 -8.98 18.61
CA TYR A 238 -28.95 -10.25 18.14
C TYR A 238 -30.44 -10.29 18.45
N VAL A 239 -31.26 -10.61 17.43
CA VAL A 239 -32.67 -10.92 17.64
C VAL A 239 -32.74 -12.39 18.05
N SER A 240 -33.25 -12.67 19.24
CA SER A 240 -33.58 -14.04 19.64
C SER A 240 -34.68 -14.58 18.71
N GLN A 241 -34.49 -15.77 18.15
CA GLN A 241 -35.58 -16.47 17.47
C GLN A 241 -36.67 -16.83 18.49
N PRO A 242 -37.97 -16.63 18.21
CA PRO A 242 -39.02 -17.15 19.06
C PRO A 242 -38.89 -18.68 19.12
N GLY A 243 -38.89 -19.24 20.33
CA GLY A 243 -38.78 -20.68 20.55
C GLY A 243 -39.96 -21.43 19.92
N ASN A 244 -39.68 -22.59 19.31
CA ASN A 244 -40.67 -23.54 18.79
C ASN A 244 -41.51 -24.17 19.91
#